data_AF-A0A970JAC2-F1
#
_entry.id   AF-A0A970JAC2-F1
#
_cell.length_a   1.000
_cell.length_b   1.000
_cell.length_c   1.000
_cell.angle_alpha   90.00
_cell.angle_beta   90.00
_cell.angle_gamma   90.00
#
_symmetry.space_group_name_H-M   'P 1'
#
loop_
_entity.id
_entity.type
_entity.pdbx_description
1 polymer ?
#
loop_
_entity_poly.entity_id
_entity_poly.type
_entity_poly.pdbx_seq_one_letter_code
_entity_poly.pdbx_strand_id
1 'polypeptide(L)' 'MELTVTVAGGKITAIDIQRHDHGRGAAAEKITDRIIAEQSLQVDTISGATYSSKVILKAIEKALGQAGNS' A
#
# COMPACT_ATOMS: atom_id res chain seq x y z
N MET A 1 -7.59 0.31 9.22
CA MET A 1 -6.38 0.79 8.53
C MET A 1 -6.83 1.64 7.38
N GLU A 2 -6.37 2.88 7.34
CA GLU A 2 -6.75 3.86 6.32
C GLU A 2 -5.46 4.33 5.64
N LEU A 3 -5.47 4.33 4.32
CA LEU A 3 -4.36 4.78 3.51
C LEU A 3 -4.87 5.36 2.20
N THR A 4 -4.11 6.29 1.65
CA THR A 4 -4.41 7.02 0.43
C THR A 4 -3.31 6.73 -0.57
N VAL A 5 -3.69 6.44 -1.82
CA VAL A 5 -2.75 6.14 -2.90
C VAL A 5 -2.90 7.20 -3.96
N THR A 6 -1.78 7.85 -4.30
CA THR A 6 -1.73 8.88 -5.34
C THR A 6 -1.20 8.26 -6.62
N VAL A 7 -2.03 8.24 -7.66
CA VAL A 7 -1.66 7.80 -8.99
C VAL A 7 -1.50 9.01 -9.88
N ALA A 8 -0.34 9.14 -10.53
CA ALA A 8 -0.10 10.15 -11.54
C ALA A 8 0.44 9.49 -12.82
N GLY A 9 -0.18 9.79 -13.97
CA GLY A 9 0.25 9.24 -15.26
C GLY A 9 0.19 7.70 -15.33
N GLY A 10 -0.75 7.07 -14.60
CA GLY A 10 -0.90 5.61 -14.54
C GLY A 10 0.12 4.89 -13.63
N LYS A 11 0.89 5.64 -12.84
CA LYS A 11 1.91 5.13 -11.92
C LYS A 11 1.62 5.54 -10.49
N ILE A 12 1.93 4.66 -9.54
CA ILE A 12 1.79 4.96 -8.10
C ILE A 12 2.93 5.89 -7.71
N THR A 13 2.60 7.11 -7.28
CA THR A 13 3.60 8.14 -6.93
C THR A 13 3.78 8.29 -5.43
N ALA A 14 2.73 8.05 -4.65
CA ALA A 14 2.78 8.12 -3.20
C ALA A 14 1.74 7.18 -2.59
N ILE A 15 2.05 6.67 -1.40
CA ILE A 15 1.13 5.92 -0.56
C ILE A 15 1.27 6.49 0.85
N ASP A 16 0.19 7.08 1.36
CA ASP A 16 0.15 7.70 2.68
C ASP A 16 -0.73 6.88 3.63
N ILE A 17 -0.21 6.48 4.78
CA ILE A 17 -0.92 5.62 5.75
C ILE A 17 -1.52 6.51 6.84
N GLN A 18 -2.74 6.97 6.60
CA GLN A 18 -3.48 7.89 7.48
C GLN A 18 -3.81 7.29 8.85
N ARG A 19 -4.09 5.98 8.94
CA ARG A 19 -4.54 5.36 10.21
C ARG A 19 -4.09 3.91 10.33
N HIS A 20 -3.27 3.62 11.33
CA HIS A 20 -2.82 2.26 11.65
C HIS A 20 -2.92 1.99 13.16
N ASP A 21 -3.96 1.27 13.59
CA ASP A 21 -4.32 1.11 15.01
C ASP A 21 -3.34 0.29 15.86
N HIS A 22 -2.39 -0.42 15.25
CA HIS A 22 -1.55 -1.38 15.97
C HIS A 22 -0.11 -1.38 15.48
N GLY A 23 0.75 -0.44 15.90
CA GLY A 23 2.23 -0.55 16.01
C GLY A 23 3.09 -1.15 14.87
N ARG A 24 2.50 -1.54 13.74
CA ARG A 24 3.13 -2.22 12.59
C ARG A 24 3.23 -1.28 11.38
N GLY A 25 3.07 0.03 11.59
CA GLY A 25 3.23 1.05 10.55
C GLY A 25 4.58 0.94 9.84
N ALA A 26 5.66 0.66 10.57
CA ALA A 26 7.00 0.51 9.98
C ALA A 26 7.13 -0.65 8.97
N ALA A 27 6.39 -1.74 9.17
CA ALA A 27 6.36 -2.84 8.19
C ALA A 27 5.53 -2.45 6.96
N ALA A 28 4.50 -1.63 7.16
CA ALA A 28 3.67 -1.13 6.09
C ALA A 28 4.41 -0.11 5.22
N GLU A 29 5.12 0.83 5.84
CA GLU A 29 5.99 1.81 5.18
C GLU A 29 7.04 1.13 4.28
N LYS A 30 7.71 0.08 4.79
CA LYS A 30 8.67 -0.68 3.98
C LYS A 30 8.05 -1.35 2.76
N ILE A 31 6.81 -1.80 2.85
CA ILE A 31 6.10 -2.43 1.73
C ILE A 31 5.66 -1.35 0.74
N THR A 32 5.15 -0.22 1.21
CA THR A 32 4.72 0.89 0.34
C THR A 32 5.89 1.47 -0.45
N ASP A 33 7.05 1.64 0.17
CA ASP A 33 8.26 2.10 -0.52
C ASP A 33 8.68 1.15 -1.64
N ARG A 34 8.62 -0.16 -1.38
CA ARG A 34 8.88 -1.18 -2.41
C ARG A 34 7.83 -1.16 -3.52
N ILE A 35 6.55 -0.99 -3.19
CA ILE A 35 5.48 -0.91 -4.21
C ILE A 35 5.72 0.31 -5.12
N ILE A 36 6.12 1.45 -4.55
CA ILE A 36 6.44 2.66 -5.34
C ILE A 36 7.71 2.43 -6.18
N ALA A 37 8.75 1.81 -5.61
CA ALA A 37 9.99 1.54 -6.33
C ALA A 37 9.83 0.52 -7.47
N GLU A 38 9.12 -0.58 -7.22
CA GLU A 38 8.89 -1.66 -8.19
C GLU A 38 7.70 -1.38 -9.11
N GLN A 39 6.86 -0.39 -8.78
CA GLN A 39 5.57 -0.14 -9.43
C GLN A 39 4.72 -1.42 -9.51
N SER A 40 4.85 -2.29 -8.51
CA SER A 40 4.25 -3.62 -8.50
C SER A 40 3.62 -3.89 -7.15
N LEU A 41 2.40 -4.43 -7.16
CA LEU A 41 1.72 -4.95 -5.98
C LEU A 41 2.17 -6.38 -5.65
N GLN A 42 3.06 -6.97 -6.46
CA GLN A 42 3.61 -8.30 -6.22
C GLN A 42 4.84 -8.29 -5.30
N VAL A 43 5.06 -7.22 -4.53
CA VAL A 43 6.16 -7.17 -3.56
C VAL A 43 6.04 -8.39 -2.67
N ASP A 44 6.96 -9.34 -2.86
CA ASP A 44 6.92 -10.66 -2.26
C ASP A 44 6.59 -10.52 -0.79
N THR A 45 5.47 -11.13 -0.40
CA THR A 45 5.04 -11.20 0.99
C THR A 45 6.21 -11.75 1.80
N ILE A 46 6.97 -10.84 2.45
CA ILE A 46 8.10 -11.19 3.29
C ILE A 46 7.60 -12.30 4.20
N SER A 47 8.32 -13.41 4.24
CA SER A 47 7.90 -14.74 4.70
C SER A 47 7.44 -14.85 6.18
N GLY A 48 7.17 -13.72 6.84
CA GLY A 48 6.60 -13.62 8.18
C GLY A 48 5.52 -12.53 8.35
N ALA A 49 5.13 -11.79 7.31
CA ALA A 49 4.17 -10.67 7.38
C ALA A 49 2.88 -10.90 6.59
N THR A 50 2.52 -12.16 6.32
CA THR A 50 1.42 -12.58 5.43
C THR A 50 0.10 -11.87 5.70
N TYR A 51 -0.24 -11.59 6.96
CA TYR A 51 -1.50 -10.93 7.30
C TYR A 51 -1.44 -9.42 7.03
N SER A 52 -0.38 -8.74 7.47
CA SER A 52 -0.23 -7.30 7.32
C SER A 52 -0.02 -6.90 5.85
N SER A 53 0.81 -7.62 5.09
CA SER A 53 1.03 -7.38 3.66
C SER A 53 -0.25 -7.50 2.85
N LYS A 54 -1.08 -8.52 3.11
CA LYS A 54 -2.38 -8.68 2.44
C LYS A 54 -3.36 -7.56 2.76
N VAL A 55 -3.37 -7.08 4.01
CA VAL A 55 -4.24 -5.95 4.41
C VAL A 55 -3.81 -4.66 3.71
N ILE A 56 -2.51 -4.41 3.58
CA ILE A 56 -1.95 -3.24 2.85
C ILE A 56 -2.29 -3.32 1.38
N LEU A 57 -2.07 -4.47 0.74
CA LEU A 57 -2.40 -4.67 -0.67
C LEU A 57 -3.88 -4.43 -0.96
N LYS A 58 -4.77 -5.01 -0.15
CA LYS A 58 -6.22 -4.77 -0.29
C LYS A 58 -6.60 -3.31 -0.08
N ALA A 59 -5.95 -2.63 0.87
CA ALA A 59 -6.22 -1.22 1.12
C ALA A 59 -5.71 -0.34 -0.03
N ILE A 60 -4.56 -0.66 -0.62
CA ILE A 60 -4.02 0.02 -1.81
C ILE A 60 -4.95 -0.23 -3.00
N GLU A 61 -5.36 -1.47 -3.24
CA GLU A 61 -6.31 -1.82 -4.30
C GLU A 61 -7.64 -1.06 -4.14
N LYS A 62 -8.17 -0.98 -2.92
CA LYS A 62 -9.36 -0.19 -2.63
C LYS A 62 -9.14 1.31 -2.88
N ALA A 63 -8.01 1.85 -2.47
CA ALA A 63 -7.66 3.26 -2.68
C ALA A 63 -7.47 3.57 -4.17
N LEU A 64 -6.83 2.68 -4.93
CA LEU A 64 -6.70 2.77 -6.38
C LEU A 64 -8.06 2.71 -7.09
N GLY A 65 -8.93 1.79 -6.67
CA GLY A 65 -10.29 1.69 -7.18
C GLY A 65 -11.14 2.92 -6.87
N GLN A 66 -10.92 3.56 -5.71
CA GLN A 66 -11.56 4.84 -5.38
C GLN A 66 -10.95 6.02 -6.16
N ALA A 67 -9.63 6.04 -6.33
CA ALA A 67 -8.91 7.10 -7.07
C ALA A 67 -9.21 7.10 -8.57
N GLY A 68 -9.48 5.93 -9.17
CA GLY A 68 -9.85 5.81 -10.59
C GLY A 68 -11.30 6.20 -10.90
N ASN A 69 -12.10 6.53 -9.89
CA ASN A 69 -13.54 6.80 -10.04
C ASN A 69 -13.91 8.29 -9.81
N SER A 70 -12.94 9.21 -10.03
CA SER A 70 -13.12 10.67 -10.00
C SER A 70 -12.75 11.32 -11.33
#